data_AF-A0A9D2GL56-F1
#
_entry.id   AF-A0A9D2GL56-F1
#
_cell.length_a   1.000
_cell.length_b   1.000
_cell.length_c   1.000
_cell.angle_alpha   90.00
_cell.angle_beta   90.00
_cell.angle_gamma   90.00
#
_symmetry.space_group_name_H-M   'P 1'
#
loop_
_entity.id
_entity.type
_entity.pdbx_description
1 polymer ?
#
loop_
_entity_poly.entity_id
_entity_poly.type
_entity_poly.pdbx_seq_one_letter_code
_entity_poly.pdbx_strand_id
1 'polypeptide(L)'
;MKKLCGVLLIVSLAFCFGGCALYVPYKDPVLDALPPYKDRVFYSSDGFQDFAEYAKYTYEAIDDETLSQTGYFKSCTDEDTEEILEYIDHFEIWVETLGEELEENYDFDKTMISTDDYFYLESEYDQSGDDETYYNKFESYRVYYFDIDGQTLYYFHNKL
;
A
#
# COMPACT_ATOMS: atom_id res chain seq x y z
N MET A 1 -22.03 -23.51 44.90
CA MET A 1 -21.40 -22.22 44.51
C MET A 1 -19.95 -22.38 44.03
N LYS A 2 -19.08 -23.16 44.68
CA LYS A 2 -17.66 -23.32 44.27
C LYS A 2 -17.43 -23.99 42.90
N LYS A 3 -18.31 -24.90 42.47
CA LYS A 3 -18.17 -25.62 41.18
C LYS A 3 -18.61 -24.81 39.95
N LEU A 4 -19.44 -23.76 40.14
CA LEU A 4 -19.89 -22.90 39.04
C LEU A 4 -18.83 -21.88 38.64
N CYS A 5 -18.08 -21.34 39.61
CA CYS A 5 -16.99 -20.39 39.35
C CYS A 5 -15.82 -21.02 38.56
N GLY A 6 -15.52 -22.31 38.81
CA GLY A 6 -14.45 -23.00 38.09
C GLY A 6 -14.75 -23.23 36.61
N VAL A 7 -16.01 -23.47 36.25
CA VAL A 7 -16.44 -23.64 34.86
C VAL A 7 -16.41 -22.30 34.11
N LEU A 8 -16.84 -21.22 34.76
CA LEU A 8 -16.78 -19.85 34.19
C LEU A 8 -15.34 -19.38 33.93
N LEU A 9 -14.40 -19.73 34.82
CA LEU A 9 -12.99 -19.37 34.66
C LEU A 9 -12.34 -20.12 33.48
N ILE A 10 -12.66 -21.40 33.28
CA ILE A 10 -12.13 -22.20 32.17
C ILE A 10 -12.71 -21.72 30.82
N VAL A 11 -13.98 -21.35 30.76
CA VAL A 11 -14.60 -20.77 29.55
C VAL A 11 -14.01 -19.39 29.22
N SER A 12 -13.71 -18.56 30.23
CA SER A 12 -13.04 -17.26 30.01
C SER A 12 -11.59 -17.41 29.55
N LEU A 13 -10.86 -18.42 30.05
CA LEU A 13 -9.47 -18.65 29.67
C LEU A 13 -9.35 -19.24 28.25
N ALA A 14 -10.30 -20.08 27.84
CA ALA A 14 -10.36 -20.61 26.47
C ALA A 14 -10.65 -19.51 25.43
N PHE A 15 -11.36 -18.45 25.81
CA PHE A 15 -11.62 -17.30 24.94
C PHE A 15 -10.37 -16.43 24.72
N CYS A 16 -9.41 -16.44 25.65
CA CYS A 16 -8.16 -15.69 25.52
C CYS A 16 -7.12 -16.36 24.59
N PHE A 17 -7.23 -17.66 24.31
CA PHE A 17 -6.29 -18.39 23.43
C PHE A 17 -6.80 -18.58 22.00
N GLY A 18 -8.06 -18.26 21.70
CA GLY A 18 -8.62 -18.33 20.34
C GLY A 18 -8.24 -17.15 19.45
N GLY A 19 -7.78 -16.03 20.02
CA GLY A 19 -7.49 -14.80 19.28
C GLY A 19 -6.21 -14.82 18.45
N CYS A 20 -5.35 -15.84 18.58
CA CYS A 20 -4.07 -15.92 17.86
C CYS A 20 -4.11 -16.83 16.62
N ALA A 21 -5.24 -17.46 16.28
CA ALA A 21 -5.32 -18.51 15.25
C ALA A 21 -5.88 -18.06 13.88
N LEU A 22 -6.18 -16.76 13.71
CA LEU A 22 -6.75 -16.24 12.46
C LEU A 22 -6.04 -14.95 12.00
N TYR A 23 -4.71 -14.90 12.11
CA TYR A 23 -3.95 -13.94 11.30
C TYR A 23 -3.94 -14.47 9.87
N VAL A 24 -4.95 -14.09 9.09
CA VAL A 24 -4.88 -14.18 7.64
C VAL A 24 -4.07 -12.94 7.23
N PRO A 25 -2.80 -13.10 6.77
CA PRO A 25 -2.06 -11.95 6.28
C PRO A 25 -2.89 -11.33 5.16
N TYR A 26 -3.08 -10.01 5.23
CA TYR A 26 -3.64 -9.26 4.12
C TYR A 26 -2.77 -9.55 2.89
N LYS A 27 -3.39 -10.12 1.85
CA LYS A 27 -2.76 -10.37 0.57
C LYS A 27 -3.08 -9.20 -0.32
N ASP A 28 -2.05 -8.47 -0.68
CA ASP A 28 -2.13 -7.44 -1.69
C ASP A 28 -2.32 -8.11 -3.06
N PRO A 29 -3.49 -7.95 -3.70
CA PRO A 29 -3.79 -8.64 -4.95
C PRO A 29 -2.95 -8.13 -6.13
N VAL A 30 -2.44 -6.90 -6.07
CA VAL A 30 -1.57 -6.32 -7.11
C VAL A 30 -0.20 -6.99 -7.04
N LEU A 31 0.36 -7.12 -5.83
CA LEU A 31 1.62 -7.83 -5.63
C LEU A 31 1.50 -9.33 -5.91
N ASP A 32 0.38 -9.96 -5.55
CA ASP A 32 0.10 -11.38 -5.85
C ASP A 32 -0.03 -11.67 -7.36
N ALA A 33 -0.33 -10.65 -8.18
CA ALA A 33 -0.41 -10.77 -9.64
C ALA A 33 0.97 -10.74 -10.33
N LEU A 34 2.02 -10.32 -9.63
CA LEU A 34 3.39 -10.26 -10.14
C LEU A 34 4.18 -11.53 -9.78
N PRO A 35 5.27 -11.85 -10.52
CA PRO A 35 6.25 -12.83 -10.08
C PRO A 35 6.79 -12.50 -8.68
N PRO A 36 7.36 -13.47 -7.94
CA PRO A 36 7.97 -13.19 -6.65
C PRO A 36 9.09 -12.15 -6.76
N TYR A 37 9.07 -11.13 -5.89
CA TYR A 37 10.16 -10.17 -5.77
C TYR A 37 11.41 -10.83 -5.16
N LYS A 38 12.57 -10.29 -5.51
CA LYS A 38 13.88 -10.69 -4.99
C LYS A 38 14.12 -10.10 -3.61
N ASP A 39 13.81 -8.82 -3.45
CA ASP A 39 14.04 -8.07 -2.22
C ASP A 39 12.89 -7.09 -1.96
N ARG A 40 12.72 -6.75 -0.68
CA ARG A 40 11.72 -5.79 -0.23
C ARG A 40 12.32 -4.91 0.85
N VAL A 41 12.13 -3.60 0.66
CA VAL A 41 12.32 -2.59 1.69
C VAL A 41 10.95 -1.99 2.02
N PHE A 42 10.67 -1.76 3.31
CA PHE A 42 9.38 -1.25 3.77
C PHE A 42 9.56 -0.34 4.99
N TYR A 43 8.87 0.79 4.96
CA TYR A 43 8.83 1.78 6.01
C TYR A 43 7.39 2.25 6.21
N SER A 44 7.03 2.54 7.46
CA SER A 44 5.69 3.02 7.79
C SER A 44 5.77 4.05 8.90
N SER A 45 4.88 5.03 8.87
CA SER A 45 4.63 5.85 10.05
C SER A 45 3.86 5.06 11.11
N ASP A 46 4.27 5.15 12.37
CA ASP A 46 3.48 4.59 13.48
C ASP A 46 2.13 5.31 13.62
N GLY A 47 1.02 4.58 13.54
CA GLY A 47 -0.34 5.12 13.68
C GLY A 47 -1.42 4.04 13.76
N PHE A 48 -2.47 4.25 14.58
CA PHE A 48 -3.58 3.30 14.73
C PHE A 48 -4.73 3.54 13.74
N GLN A 49 -4.80 4.74 13.16
CA GLN A 49 -5.90 5.20 12.31
C GLN A 49 -5.34 5.87 11.06
N ASP A 50 -4.45 6.85 11.23
CA ASP A 50 -3.82 7.57 10.14
C ASP A 50 -2.39 7.03 9.98
N PHE A 51 -2.04 6.63 8.77
CA PHE A 51 -0.71 6.09 8.48
C PHE A 51 -0.32 6.24 7.02
N ALA A 52 0.98 6.35 6.80
CA ALA A 52 1.64 6.30 5.52
C ALA A 52 2.62 5.13 5.48
N GLU A 53 2.63 4.40 4.35
CA GLU A 53 3.54 3.30 4.08
C GLU A 53 4.28 3.56 2.77
N TYR A 54 5.58 3.33 2.79
CA TYR A 54 6.46 3.36 1.63
C TYR A 54 7.16 2.01 1.50
N ALA A 55 7.16 1.43 0.31
CA ALA A 55 7.90 0.20 0.06
C ALA A 55 8.53 0.18 -1.32
N LYS A 56 9.61 -0.58 -1.43
CA LYS A 56 10.29 -0.91 -2.69
C LYS A 56 10.36 -2.42 -2.83
N TYR A 57 9.94 -2.93 -3.98
CA TYR A 57 10.05 -4.33 -4.34
C TYR A 57 10.93 -4.45 -5.57
N THR A 58 12.09 -5.11 -5.44
CA THR A 58 13.02 -5.29 -6.55
C THR A 58 12.84 -6.68 -7.15
N TYR A 59 12.80 -6.75 -8.48
CA TYR A 59 12.59 -7.98 -9.25
C TYR A 59 13.84 -8.36 -10.03
N GLU A 60 13.95 -9.63 -10.42
CA GLU A 60 15.04 -10.08 -11.30
C GLU A 60 14.80 -9.65 -12.75
N ALA A 61 13.58 -9.89 -13.24
CA ALA A 61 13.11 -9.46 -14.56
C ALA A 61 11.58 -9.64 -14.65
N ILE A 62 10.91 -8.57 -15.04
CA ILE A 62 9.50 -8.48 -15.41
C ILE A 62 9.46 -7.71 -16.74
N ASP A 63 8.74 -8.25 -17.70
CA ASP A 63 8.55 -7.64 -19.02
C ASP A 63 7.15 -7.03 -19.17
N ASP A 64 7.00 -6.21 -20.21
CA ASP A 64 5.76 -5.54 -20.60
C ASP A 64 4.59 -6.52 -20.73
N GLU A 65 4.85 -7.73 -21.25
CA GLU A 65 3.84 -8.77 -21.43
C GLU A 65 3.30 -9.23 -20.07
N THR A 66 4.18 -9.49 -19.11
CA THR A 66 3.81 -9.89 -17.74
C THR A 66 2.97 -8.80 -17.08
N LEU A 67 3.40 -7.53 -17.15
CA LEU A 67 2.66 -6.41 -16.55
C LEU A 67 1.27 -6.26 -17.16
N SER A 68 1.19 -6.31 -18.49
CA SER A 68 -0.08 -6.18 -19.23
C SER A 68 -1.07 -7.31 -18.94
N GLN A 69 -0.58 -8.51 -18.56
CA GLN A 69 -1.41 -9.67 -18.23
C GLN A 69 -1.97 -9.62 -16.80
N THR A 70 -1.45 -8.76 -15.92
CA THR A 70 -1.93 -8.64 -14.52
C THR A 70 -3.35 -8.12 -14.43
N GLY A 71 -3.78 -7.30 -15.39
CA GLY A 71 -5.04 -6.56 -15.34
C GLY A 71 -5.03 -5.35 -14.38
N TYR A 72 -3.91 -5.09 -13.71
CA TYR A 72 -3.73 -3.93 -12.81
C TYR A 72 -2.95 -2.81 -13.48
N PHE A 73 -1.80 -3.14 -14.06
CA PHE A 73 -0.87 -2.13 -14.58
C PHE A 73 -1.27 -1.65 -15.97
N LYS A 74 -1.15 -0.34 -16.18
CA LYS A 74 -1.18 0.31 -17.50
C LYS A 74 0.10 1.13 -17.69
N SER A 75 0.54 1.27 -18.94
CA SER A 75 1.64 2.19 -19.28
C SER A 75 1.26 3.63 -18.95
N CYS A 76 2.23 4.39 -18.45
CA CYS A 76 2.06 5.80 -18.13
C CYS A 76 1.86 6.65 -19.39
N THR A 77 0.86 7.52 -19.36
CA THR A 77 0.73 8.66 -20.29
C THR A 77 1.20 9.95 -19.63
N ASP A 78 1.39 11.04 -20.39
CA ASP A 78 1.73 12.34 -19.80
C ASP A 78 0.72 12.77 -18.72
N GLU A 79 -0.59 12.60 -18.98
CA GLU A 79 -1.66 12.88 -18.01
C GLU A 79 -1.55 12.02 -16.76
N ASP A 80 -1.18 10.75 -16.91
CA ASP A 80 -0.97 9.86 -15.77
C ASP A 80 0.26 10.26 -14.96
N THR A 81 1.35 10.71 -15.61
CA THR A 81 2.54 11.18 -14.88
C THR A 81 2.24 12.40 -14.01
N GLU A 82 1.41 13.33 -14.51
CA GLU A 82 0.92 14.48 -13.74
C GLU A 82 0.08 14.00 -12.55
N GLU A 83 -0.84 13.05 -12.75
CA GLU A 83 -1.67 12.50 -11.66
C GLU A 83 -0.81 11.79 -10.59
N ILE A 84 0.13 10.94 -11.00
CA ILE A 84 1.05 10.25 -10.08
C ILE A 84 1.84 11.26 -9.25
N LEU A 85 2.37 12.32 -9.90
CA LEU A 85 3.08 13.39 -9.20
C LEU A 85 2.22 14.06 -8.14
N GLU A 86 0.93 14.32 -8.41
CA GLU A 86 0.03 14.90 -7.39
C GLU A 86 -0.12 13.99 -6.16
N TYR A 87 -0.26 12.67 -6.35
CA TYR A 87 -0.35 11.73 -5.22
C TYR A 87 0.97 11.60 -4.45
N ILE A 88 2.11 11.67 -5.16
CA ILE A 88 3.43 11.61 -4.53
C ILE A 88 3.74 12.91 -3.79
N ASP A 89 3.43 14.07 -4.36
CA ASP A 89 3.52 15.37 -3.67
C ASP A 89 2.68 15.36 -2.39
N HIS A 90 1.46 14.83 -2.44
CA HIS A 90 0.64 14.67 -1.25
C HIS A 90 1.26 13.69 -0.24
N PHE A 91 1.81 12.57 -0.71
CA PHE A 91 2.48 11.59 0.15
C PHE A 91 3.70 12.20 0.86
N GLU A 92 4.50 13.01 0.15
CA GLU A 92 5.68 13.67 0.71
C GLU A 92 5.34 14.66 1.85
N ILE A 93 4.18 15.32 1.80
CA ILE A 93 3.70 16.14 2.94
C ILE A 93 3.56 15.27 4.20
N TRP A 94 3.10 14.04 4.05
CA TRP A 94 2.97 13.08 5.15
C TRP A 94 4.32 12.50 5.56
N VAL A 95 5.25 12.27 4.64
CA VAL A 95 6.63 11.91 4.97
C VAL A 95 7.27 12.98 5.87
N GLU A 96 7.06 14.26 5.57
CA GLU A 96 7.58 15.39 6.38
C GLU A 96 6.85 15.57 7.72
N THR A 97 5.60 15.10 7.82
CA THR A 97 4.74 15.31 9.01
C THR A 97 4.74 14.12 9.97
N LEU A 98 4.98 12.92 9.46
CA LEU A 98 4.96 11.67 10.21
C LEU A 98 6.37 11.30 10.71
N GLY A 99 6.47 10.38 11.67
CA GLY A 99 7.68 10.16 12.48
C GLY A 99 8.97 9.78 11.71
N GLU A 100 10.09 9.80 12.44
CA GLU A 100 11.48 9.75 11.93
C GLU A 100 11.77 8.62 10.93
N GLU A 101 11.18 7.43 11.07
CA GLU A 101 11.53 6.29 10.20
C GLU A 101 11.17 6.53 8.73
N LEU A 102 9.99 7.09 8.44
CA LEU A 102 9.59 7.33 7.06
C LEU A 102 10.41 8.47 6.45
N GLU A 103 10.62 9.57 7.19
CA GLU A 103 11.43 10.71 6.78
C GLU A 103 12.89 10.33 6.49
N GLU A 104 13.52 9.51 7.35
CA GLU A 104 14.92 9.12 7.21
C GLU A 104 15.19 8.14 6.06
N ASN A 105 14.16 7.41 5.61
CA ASN A 105 14.31 6.31 4.67
C ASN A 105 13.58 6.51 3.34
N TYR A 106 12.72 7.52 3.20
CA TYR A 106 12.10 7.87 1.94
C TYR A 106 13.14 8.41 0.96
N ASP A 107 13.31 7.73 -0.18
CA ASP A 107 14.36 8.04 -1.17
C ASP A 107 13.85 8.03 -2.61
N PHE A 108 12.54 8.13 -2.82
CA PHE A 108 11.97 8.17 -4.16
C PHE A 108 12.36 9.46 -4.89
N ASP A 109 12.92 9.34 -6.10
CA ASP A 109 13.28 10.46 -6.96
C ASP A 109 12.19 10.69 -8.01
N LYS A 110 11.32 11.67 -7.81
CA LYS A 110 10.24 12.00 -8.76
C LYS A 110 10.72 12.27 -10.19
N THR A 111 12.01 12.60 -10.41
CA THR A 111 12.54 12.80 -11.76
C THR A 111 12.70 11.52 -12.56
N MET A 112 12.59 10.35 -11.90
CA MET A 112 12.58 9.05 -12.58
C MET A 112 11.23 8.71 -13.22
N ILE A 113 10.18 9.50 -12.95
CA ILE A 113 8.86 9.22 -13.51
C ILE A 113 8.88 9.35 -15.03
N SER A 114 8.49 8.27 -15.72
CA SER A 114 8.57 8.15 -17.17
C SER A 114 7.28 7.61 -17.78
N THR A 115 7.02 7.96 -19.04
CA THR A 115 5.93 7.39 -19.86
C THR A 115 6.21 5.96 -20.31
N ASP A 116 7.47 5.51 -20.20
CA ASP A 116 7.85 4.14 -20.52
C ASP A 116 7.51 3.17 -19.38
N ASP A 117 7.24 3.70 -18.19
CA ASP A 117 6.93 2.95 -16.98
C ASP A 117 5.44 2.59 -16.87
N TYR A 118 5.12 1.82 -15.83
CA TYR A 118 3.78 1.32 -15.58
C TYR A 118 3.29 1.75 -14.22
N PHE A 119 1.98 1.93 -14.08
CA PHE A 119 1.40 2.18 -12.77
C PHE A 119 0.02 1.57 -12.59
N TYR A 120 -0.37 1.51 -11.32
CA TYR A 120 -1.72 1.27 -10.86
C TYR A 120 -2.03 2.21 -9.70
N LEU A 121 -3.18 2.88 -9.77
CA LEU A 121 -3.70 3.75 -8.73
C LEU A 121 -5.01 3.16 -8.21
N GLU A 122 -5.06 2.88 -6.92
CA GLU A 122 -6.27 2.52 -6.20
C GLU A 122 -6.60 3.66 -5.24
N SER A 123 -7.79 4.25 -5.35
CA SER A 123 -8.25 5.29 -4.43
C SER A 123 -9.69 5.01 -4.00
N GLU A 124 -10.01 5.28 -2.73
CA GLU A 124 -11.40 5.25 -2.23
C GLU A 124 -12.20 6.50 -2.67
N TYR A 125 -11.56 7.44 -3.37
CA TYR A 125 -12.20 8.60 -3.97
C TYR A 125 -13.15 8.21 -5.11
N ASP A 126 -14.41 8.62 -5.01
CA ASP A 126 -15.39 8.44 -6.06
C ASP A 126 -15.60 9.74 -6.85
N GLN A 127 -15.28 9.68 -8.14
CA GLN A 127 -15.48 10.78 -9.09
C GLN A 127 -16.90 10.82 -9.69
N SER A 128 -17.79 9.89 -9.31
CA SER A 128 -19.15 9.80 -9.84
C SER A 128 -20.01 11.04 -9.58
N GLY A 129 -19.59 11.92 -8.66
CA GLY A 129 -20.28 13.17 -8.35
C GLY A 129 -21.55 12.96 -7.52
N ASP A 130 -21.82 11.74 -7.08
CA ASP A 130 -22.82 11.49 -6.04
C ASP A 130 -22.21 11.97 -4.71
N ASP A 131 -22.82 13.02 -4.15
CA ASP A 131 -22.51 13.71 -2.87
C ASP A 131 -22.45 12.76 -1.63
N GLU A 132 -22.52 11.45 -1.80
CA GLU A 132 -22.54 10.43 -0.75
C GLU A 132 -21.17 9.79 -0.46
N THR A 133 -20.13 10.07 -1.24
CA THR A 133 -18.79 9.57 -0.91
C THR A 133 -18.06 10.48 0.07
N TYR A 134 -17.66 9.90 1.20
CA TYR A 134 -17.08 10.61 2.34
C TYR A 134 -15.60 10.96 2.15
N TYR A 135 -14.91 10.29 1.22
CA TYR A 135 -13.46 10.34 1.09
C TYR A 135 -13.02 11.37 0.03
N ASN A 136 -12.16 12.31 0.43
CA ASN A 136 -11.43 13.20 -0.49
C ASN A 136 -10.44 12.39 -1.36
N LYS A 137 -10.05 12.92 -2.53
CA LYS A 137 -9.03 12.39 -3.47
C LYS A 137 -7.82 11.76 -2.76
N PHE A 138 -7.35 12.39 -1.70
CA PHE A 138 -6.12 12.01 -1.00
C PHE A 138 -6.33 11.34 0.37
N GLU A 139 -7.56 10.99 0.72
CA GLU A 139 -7.89 10.45 2.06
C GLU A 139 -7.48 8.98 2.23
N SER A 140 -7.63 8.16 1.19
CA SER A 140 -7.19 6.76 1.19
C SER A 140 -6.81 6.33 -0.22
N TYR A 141 -5.52 6.05 -0.44
CA TYR A 141 -5.02 5.64 -1.75
C TYR A 141 -3.79 4.74 -1.68
N ARG A 142 -3.58 3.97 -2.75
CA ARG A 142 -2.37 3.19 -3.03
C ARG A 142 -1.88 3.52 -4.43
N VAL A 143 -0.61 3.88 -4.54
CA VAL A 143 0.10 4.06 -5.81
C VAL A 143 1.11 2.94 -5.93
N TYR A 144 1.04 2.19 -7.03
CA TYR A 144 2.03 1.21 -7.43
C TYR A 144 2.68 1.74 -8.70
N TYR A 145 3.93 2.19 -8.60
CA TYR A 145 4.72 2.71 -9.72
C TYR A 145 5.81 1.69 -10.04
N PHE A 146 5.79 1.11 -11.24
CA PHE A 146 6.75 0.12 -11.68
C PHE A 146 7.73 0.75 -12.67
N ASP A 147 8.96 0.96 -12.21
CA ASP A 147 10.10 1.34 -13.05
C ASP A 147 10.58 0.09 -13.81
N ILE A 148 10.32 0.07 -15.12
CA ILE A 148 10.61 -1.09 -15.97
C ILE A 148 12.12 -1.25 -16.20
N ASP A 149 12.86 -0.14 -16.26
CA ASP A 149 14.32 -0.16 -16.46
C ASP A 149 15.05 -0.57 -15.18
N GLY A 150 14.62 -0.04 -14.04
CA GLY A 150 15.15 -0.35 -12.71
C GLY A 150 14.60 -1.63 -12.10
N GLN A 151 13.61 -2.27 -12.72
CA GLN A 151 12.97 -3.51 -12.27
C GLN A 151 12.50 -3.40 -10.80
N THR A 152 11.93 -2.25 -10.46
CA THR A 152 11.55 -1.90 -9.09
C THR A 152 10.13 -1.35 -9.05
N LEU A 153 9.29 -1.94 -8.21
CA LEU A 153 7.99 -1.40 -7.86
C LEU A 153 8.14 -0.52 -6.62
N TYR A 154 7.74 0.73 -6.75
CA TYR A 154 7.58 1.69 -5.67
C TYR A 154 6.12 1.71 -5.25
N TYR A 155 5.91 1.56 -3.95
CA TYR A 155 4.59 1.49 -3.33
C TYR A 155 4.44 2.65 -2.36
N PHE A 156 3.35 3.39 -2.51
CA PHE A 156 2.95 4.48 -1.64
C PHE A 156 1.52 4.21 -1.18
N HIS A 157 1.28 4.17 0.11
CA HIS A 157 -0.05 4.01 0.66
C HIS A 157 -0.26 5.03 1.75
N ASN A 158 -1.36 5.77 1.63
CA ASN A 158 -1.77 6.73 2.62
C ASN A 158 -3.20 6.43 3.03
N LYS A 159 -3.46 6.52 4.33
CA LYS A 159 -4.79 6.44 4.91
C LYS A 159 -4.91 7.47 6.04
N LEU A 160 -5.93 8.33 5.92
CA LEU A 160 -6.31 9.35 6.91
C LEU A 160 -7.64 9.00 7.60
#